data_AF-A0A158EL45-F1
#
_entry.id   AF-A0A158EL45-F1
#
_cell.length_a   1.000
_cell.length_b   1.000
_cell.length_c   1.000
_cell.angle_alpha   90.00
_cell.angle_beta   90.00
_cell.angle_gamma   90.00
#
_symmetry.space_group_name_H-M   'P 1'
#
loop_
_entity.id
_entity.type
_entity.pdbx_description
1 polymer ?
#
loop_
_entity_poly.entity_id
_entity_poly.type
_entity_poly.pdbx_seq_one_letter_code
_entity_poly.pdbx_strand_id
1 'polypeptide(L)'
;MSTPDFFRSRLDAMIDMRHPLAVLANRMPWTSIEATLTPIFERRAREGRISAEIDLFGTASKLAGAGLSAAGRPRLSIRLMVGLLYLKHAYSESDESVCERWAQDVYFQFFCGEEYFQPRMPCDPTNLVRFRQALGEAGVEELLATTIAAAVQMKAVRPAEFERVIIDTTVQQKAIAYPTDSRLLEIARGKLARLAQRAGLTLKQTYEREGKQLRRRAGGYSHAKQFKRLRRVLKRQRTILGRLLRDIEGKLSNASTEQQASLCIWLERAWRICRQRAKDTHKLYALHAPEVECISKGKARQPYEFGVKVSLAITEKQGLIVGARSFAGNPYDGHTLAGQLEQTTILLQDLPGVSKPRTVLADLGYRGVDADIAPVQLIHRGKRKTLSSTQRRWLKRRQAIEPIIGHVKQDHGMQRCWLKGQTGDALHAVLCAVGYNLRWLLRAIVRLGLGPLLLALAWLRCLPEVWQETLPAPPATA
;
A
#
# COMPACT_ATOMS: atom_id res chain seq x y z
N MET A 1 -1.15 -20.32 29.02
CA MET A 1 -1.57 -19.10 29.74
C MET A 1 -0.40 -18.63 30.57
N SER A 2 0.07 -17.41 30.32
CA SER A 2 1.08 -16.72 31.13
C SER A 2 0.52 -16.53 32.55
N THR A 3 1.33 -16.79 33.56
CA THR A 3 1.01 -16.44 34.95
C THR A 3 0.78 -14.92 35.00
N PRO A 4 -0.34 -14.43 35.57
CA PRO A 4 -0.59 -12.99 35.64
C PRO A 4 0.53 -12.30 36.42
N ASP A 5 1.14 -11.27 35.82
CA ASP A 5 2.16 -10.45 36.48
C ASP A 5 1.46 -9.61 37.54
N PHE A 6 1.69 -9.96 38.80
CA PHE A 6 1.02 -9.35 39.96
C PHE A 6 1.32 -7.85 40.10
N PHE A 7 2.42 -7.37 39.49
CA PHE A 7 2.91 -6.00 39.66
C PHE A 7 2.52 -5.06 38.52
N ARG A 8 1.88 -5.58 37.46
CA ARG A 8 1.49 -4.79 36.29
C ARG A 8 0.01 -4.92 36.01
N SER A 9 -0.68 -3.80 35.92
CA SER A 9 -2.04 -3.77 35.40
C SER A 9 -2.07 -4.29 33.96
N ARG A 10 -2.99 -5.20 33.68
CA ARG A 10 -3.24 -5.69 32.32
C ARG A 10 -3.88 -4.58 31.48
N LEU A 11 -3.61 -4.60 30.17
CA LEU A 11 -4.12 -3.57 29.25
C LEU A 11 -5.64 -3.52 29.18
N ASP A 12 -6.31 -4.66 29.26
CA ASP A 12 -7.78 -4.77 29.26
C ASP A 12 -8.43 -4.07 30.46
N ALA A 13 -7.72 -3.94 31.58
CA ALA A 13 -8.16 -3.17 32.75
C ALA A 13 -7.81 -1.67 32.66
N MET A 14 -6.85 -1.29 31.79
CA MET A 14 -6.39 0.09 31.65
C MET A 14 -7.16 0.88 30.58
N ILE A 15 -7.78 0.20 29.61
CA ILE A 15 -8.42 0.82 28.45
C ILE A 15 -9.94 0.70 28.50
N ASP A 16 -10.63 1.62 27.84
CA ASP A 16 -12.06 1.45 27.60
C ASP A 16 -12.28 0.38 26.52
N MET A 17 -12.84 -0.76 26.91
CA MET A 17 -13.17 -1.86 26.01
C MET A 17 -14.27 -1.52 24.99
N ARG A 18 -14.98 -0.39 25.18
CA ARG A 18 -15.93 0.17 24.20
C ARG A 18 -15.24 1.00 23.12
N HIS A 19 -13.97 1.35 23.31
CA HIS A 19 -13.20 2.08 22.31
C HIS A 19 -13.19 1.27 20.99
N PRO A 20 -13.42 1.90 19.83
CA PRO A 20 -13.60 1.17 18.56
C PRO A 20 -12.43 0.25 18.21
N LEU A 21 -11.21 0.67 18.58
CA LEU A 21 -9.99 -0.08 18.30
C LEU A 21 -9.86 -1.32 19.20
N ALA A 22 -10.29 -1.24 20.46
CA ALA A 22 -10.34 -2.38 21.38
C ALA A 22 -11.42 -3.38 20.94
N VAL A 23 -12.60 -2.89 20.53
CA VAL A 23 -13.66 -3.74 19.96
C VAL A 23 -13.16 -4.43 18.70
N LEU A 24 -12.50 -3.71 17.80
CA LEU A 24 -11.95 -4.29 16.58
C LEU A 24 -10.89 -5.35 16.88
N ALA A 25 -10.00 -5.10 17.86
CA ALA A 25 -9.00 -6.08 18.29
C ALA A 25 -9.63 -7.42 18.70
N ASN A 26 -10.80 -7.41 19.36
CA ASN A 26 -11.49 -8.63 19.76
C ASN A 26 -12.30 -9.30 18.63
N ARG A 27 -12.66 -8.52 17.60
CA ARG A 27 -13.52 -8.98 16.48
C ARG A 27 -12.72 -9.46 15.27
N MET A 28 -11.46 -9.07 15.16
CA MET A 28 -10.58 -9.52 14.09
C MET A 28 -10.24 -11.01 14.26
N PRO A 29 -10.25 -11.80 13.18
CA PRO A 29 -9.96 -13.23 13.23
C PRO A 29 -8.44 -13.50 13.30
N TRP A 30 -7.81 -13.08 14.40
CA TRP A 30 -6.34 -13.18 14.58
C TRP A 30 -5.82 -14.60 14.45
N THR A 31 -6.55 -15.59 14.98
CA THR A 31 -6.16 -17.01 14.88
C THR A 31 -6.11 -17.49 13.43
N SER A 32 -7.06 -17.05 12.60
CA SER A 32 -7.08 -17.34 11.16
C SER A 32 -5.89 -16.68 10.46
N ILE A 33 -5.63 -15.40 10.76
CA ILE A 33 -4.50 -14.66 10.19
C ILE A 33 -3.17 -15.33 10.54
N GLU A 34 -3.00 -15.73 11.81
CA GLU A 34 -1.78 -16.40 12.24
C GLU A 34 -1.64 -17.77 11.58
N ALA A 35 -2.71 -18.55 11.46
CA ALA A 35 -2.68 -19.87 10.83
C ALA A 35 -2.22 -19.80 9.36
N THR A 36 -2.72 -18.85 8.57
CA THR A 36 -2.35 -18.77 7.16
C THR A 36 -0.98 -18.14 6.93
N LEU A 37 -0.56 -17.21 7.79
CA LEU A 37 0.74 -16.56 7.65
C LEU A 37 1.89 -17.40 8.23
N THR A 38 1.63 -18.28 9.20
CA THR A 38 2.66 -19.11 9.85
C THR A 38 3.53 -19.89 8.85
N PRO A 39 2.96 -20.60 7.85
CA PRO A 39 3.73 -21.32 6.82
C PRO A 39 4.74 -20.46 6.06
N ILE A 40 4.40 -19.21 5.75
CA ILE A 40 5.30 -18.26 5.06
C ILE A 40 6.55 -18.00 5.90
N PHE A 41 6.38 -18.04 7.22
CA PHE A 41 7.41 -17.79 8.20
C PHE A 41 7.98 -19.08 8.79
N GLU A 42 7.72 -20.27 8.26
CA GLU A 42 8.41 -21.47 8.74
C GLU A 42 9.93 -21.37 8.51
N ARG A 43 10.71 -21.93 9.44
CA ARG A 43 12.16 -21.94 9.31
C ARG A 43 12.51 -22.88 8.15
N ARG A 44 13.07 -22.32 7.07
CA ARG A 44 13.64 -23.13 6.00
C ARG A 44 14.98 -23.69 6.47
N ALA A 45 15.19 -25.00 6.27
CA ALA A 45 16.50 -25.61 6.49
C ALA A 45 17.52 -24.95 5.56
N ARG A 46 18.68 -24.57 6.10
CA ARG A 46 19.78 -24.08 5.27
C ARG A 46 20.40 -25.27 4.57
N GLU A 47 20.58 -25.17 3.25
CA GLU A 47 21.48 -26.06 2.52
C GLU A 47 22.90 -25.84 3.04
N GLY A 48 23.48 -26.88 3.63
CA GLY A 48 24.81 -26.80 4.22
C GLY A 48 25.85 -26.41 3.19
N ARG A 49 26.77 -25.52 3.56
CA ARG A 49 27.96 -25.29 2.74
C ARG A 49 28.98 -26.35 3.11
N ILE A 50 29.41 -27.12 2.13
CA ILE A 50 30.55 -28.03 2.29
C ILE A 50 31.79 -27.15 2.30
N SER A 51 32.41 -26.99 3.47
CA SER A 51 33.74 -26.39 3.60
C SER A 51 34.74 -27.50 3.84
N ALA A 52 35.80 -27.54 3.04
CA ALA A 52 36.97 -28.38 3.32
C ALA A 52 37.79 -27.66 4.41
N GLU A 53 37.78 -28.19 5.63
CA GLU A 53 38.73 -27.81 6.66
C GLU A 53 39.93 -28.77 6.57
N ILE A 54 41.14 -28.22 6.65
CA ILE A 54 42.37 -29.00 6.76
C ILE A 54 42.58 -29.25 8.25
N ASP A 55 42.50 -30.51 8.67
CA ASP A 55 42.80 -30.95 10.03
C ASP A 55 44.14 -31.71 10.06
N LEU A 56 44.64 -32.04 11.25
CA LEU A 56 45.91 -32.73 11.50
C LEU A 56 46.03 -34.10 10.79
N PHE A 57 44.91 -34.66 10.33
CA PHE A 57 44.81 -35.96 9.64
C PHE A 57 44.36 -35.86 8.16
N GLY A 58 44.30 -34.66 7.58
CA GLY A 58 43.97 -34.44 6.15
C GLY A 58 42.79 -33.50 5.90
N THR A 59 42.36 -33.37 4.63
CA THR A 59 41.16 -32.60 4.23
C THR A 59 39.89 -33.37 4.52
N ALA A 60 39.16 -32.98 5.56
CA ALA A 60 37.84 -33.53 5.87
C ALA A 60 36.73 -32.57 5.38
N SER A 61 35.72 -33.11 4.70
CA SER A 61 34.54 -32.34 4.30
C SER A 61 33.62 -32.16 5.51
N LYS A 62 33.55 -30.94 6.03
CA LYS A 62 32.63 -30.60 7.12
C LYS A 62 31.43 -29.86 6.55
N LEU A 63 30.23 -30.40 6.79
CA LEU A 63 28.98 -29.77 6.42
C LEU A 63 28.67 -28.65 7.42
N ALA A 64 29.08 -27.42 7.12
CA ALA A 64 28.86 -26.27 7.99
C ALA A 64 27.51 -25.60 7.71
N GLY A 65 26.72 -25.39 8.77
CA GLY A 65 25.49 -24.60 8.71
C GLY A 65 24.28 -25.29 8.07
N ALA A 66 24.27 -26.63 7.98
CA ALA A 66 23.11 -27.39 7.56
C ALA A 66 22.08 -27.54 8.70
N GLY A 67 20.80 -27.49 8.34
CA GLY A 67 19.68 -27.71 9.27
C GLY A 67 19.04 -26.43 9.81
N LEU A 68 18.10 -26.61 10.75
CA LEU A 68 17.37 -25.51 11.40
C LEU A 68 18.22 -24.93 12.52
N SER A 69 18.88 -23.79 12.27
CA SER A 69 19.59 -23.08 13.33
C SER A 69 18.61 -22.60 14.40
N ALA A 70 18.81 -23.05 15.65
CA ALA A 70 18.14 -22.50 16.82
C ALA A 70 18.74 -21.17 17.28
N ALA A 71 19.92 -20.79 16.76
CA ALA A 71 20.61 -19.56 17.12
C ALA A 71 19.99 -18.33 16.43
N GLY A 72 19.56 -17.35 17.24
CA GLY A 72 19.06 -16.05 16.78
C GLY A 72 18.06 -15.42 17.75
N ARG A 73 17.76 -14.12 17.56
CA ARG A 73 16.70 -13.43 18.31
C ARG A 73 15.35 -14.13 18.03
N PRO A 74 14.52 -14.40 19.05
CA PRO A 74 13.19 -14.97 18.85
C PRO A 74 12.38 -14.07 17.92
N ARG A 75 11.52 -14.70 17.11
CA ARG A 75 10.66 -13.96 16.20
C ARG A 75 9.61 -13.21 17.00
N LEU A 76 9.24 -12.05 16.49
CA LEU A 76 8.13 -11.28 17.01
C LEU A 76 6.82 -11.99 16.66
N SER A 77 5.77 -11.76 17.45
CA SER A 77 4.45 -12.34 17.18
C SER A 77 3.90 -11.84 15.85
N ILE A 78 3.20 -12.71 15.11
CA ILE A 78 2.60 -12.37 13.82
C ILE A 78 1.53 -11.30 14.04
N ARG A 79 0.71 -11.43 15.10
CA ARG A 79 -0.26 -10.41 15.49
C ARG A 79 0.36 -9.02 15.71
N LEU A 80 1.52 -8.91 16.35
CA LEU A 80 2.22 -7.63 16.52
C LEU A 80 2.60 -7.03 15.17
N MET A 81 3.24 -7.82 14.30
CA MET A 81 3.72 -7.35 13.00
C MET A 81 2.57 -6.95 12.06
N VAL A 82 1.52 -7.77 11.99
CA VAL A 82 0.31 -7.48 11.20
C VAL A 82 -0.42 -6.27 11.78
N GLY A 83 -0.56 -6.20 13.11
CA GLY A 83 -1.18 -5.08 13.81
C GLY A 83 -0.48 -3.75 13.51
N LEU A 84 0.86 -3.74 13.51
CA LEU A 84 1.64 -2.55 13.13
C LEU A 84 1.41 -2.15 11.67
N LEU A 85 1.35 -3.09 10.71
CA LEU A 85 1.04 -2.76 9.32
C LEU A 85 -0.37 -2.18 9.15
N TYR A 86 -1.35 -2.77 9.84
CA TYR A 86 -2.72 -2.29 9.88
C TYR A 86 -2.81 -0.86 10.43
N LEU A 87 -2.22 -0.61 11.60
CA LEU A 87 -2.22 0.71 12.24
C LEU A 87 -1.47 1.75 11.42
N LYS A 88 -0.33 1.38 10.84
CA LYS A 88 0.44 2.23 9.93
C LYS A 88 -0.42 2.80 8.82
N HIS A 89 -1.11 1.94 8.07
CA HIS A 89 -1.92 2.38 6.94
C HIS A 89 -3.26 3.00 7.36
N ALA A 90 -3.81 2.59 8.50
CA ALA A 90 -5.02 3.19 9.06
C ALA A 90 -4.82 4.67 9.47
N TYR A 91 -3.63 5.02 9.96
CA TYR A 91 -3.30 6.36 10.47
C TYR A 91 -2.32 7.15 9.60
N SER A 92 -1.92 6.63 8.43
CA SER A 92 -0.94 7.27 7.53
C SER A 92 0.45 7.49 8.17
N GLU A 93 0.87 6.58 9.04
CA GLU A 93 2.15 6.69 9.75
C GLU A 93 3.33 6.16 8.92
N SER A 94 4.54 6.59 9.25
CA SER A 94 5.79 5.98 8.75
C SER A 94 6.11 4.68 9.50
N ASP A 95 7.12 3.93 9.04
CA ASP A 95 7.55 2.70 9.77
C ASP A 95 8.17 3.03 11.13
N GLU A 96 8.79 4.20 11.25
CA GLU A 96 9.41 4.70 12.48
C GLU A 96 8.35 5.23 13.45
N SER A 97 7.49 6.13 12.98
CA SER A 97 6.45 6.75 13.80
C SER A 97 5.40 5.75 14.30
N VAL A 98 5.06 4.69 13.55
CA VAL A 98 4.15 3.65 14.07
C VAL A 98 4.77 2.89 15.24
N CYS A 99 6.08 2.61 15.21
CA CYS A 99 6.79 1.95 16.31
C CYS A 99 6.92 2.87 17.53
N GLU A 100 7.18 4.16 17.33
CA GLU A 100 7.21 5.17 18.40
C GLU A 100 5.84 5.34 19.04
N ARG A 101 4.79 5.50 18.22
CA ARG A 101 3.42 5.65 18.69
C ARG A 101 2.93 4.40 19.41
N TRP A 102 3.28 3.22 18.93
CA TRP A 102 2.98 1.96 19.62
C TRP A 102 3.57 1.93 21.03
N ALA A 103 4.78 2.44 21.25
CA ALA A 103 5.41 2.48 22.57
C ALA A 103 4.72 3.45 23.55
N GLN A 104 3.94 4.40 23.03
CA GLN A 104 3.25 5.44 23.81
C GLN A 104 1.75 5.18 23.98
N ASP A 105 1.12 4.49 23.02
CA ASP A 105 -0.34 4.32 22.94
C ASP A 105 -0.78 2.92 23.38
N VAL A 106 -1.52 2.87 24.49
CA VAL A 106 -2.03 1.64 25.10
C VAL A 106 -2.98 0.88 24.17
N TYR A 107 -3.78 1.59 23.37
CA TYR A 107 -4.71 0.96 22.43
C TYR A 107 -3.99 0.26 21.27
N PHE A 108 -2.86 0.83 20.83
CA PHE A 108 -2.04 0.22 19.78
C PHE A 108 -1.41 -1.09 20.27
N GLN A 109 -0.92 -1.11 21.52
CA GLN A 109 -0.37 -2.32 22.13
C GLN A 109 -1.43 -3.40 22.30
N PHE A 110 -2.62 -3.03 22.79
CA PHE A 110 -3.74 -3.97 22.94
C PHE A 110 -4.17 -4.59 21.60
N PHE A 111 -4.25 -3.78 20.54
CA PHE A 111 -4.57 -4.27 19.20
C PHE A 111 -3.57 -5.30 18.69
N CYS A 112 -2.28 -5.00 18.88
CA CYS A 112 -1.16 -5.88 18.56
C CYS A 112 -1.06 -7.13 19.45
N GLY A 113 -1.90 -7.25 20.48
CA GLY A 113 -2.01 -8.45 21.31
C GLY A 113 -1.11 -8.48 22.54
N GLU A 114 -0.58 -7.33 22.97
CA GLU A 114 0.12 -7.25 24.25
C GLU A 114 -0.86 -7.35 25.43
N GLU A 115 -0.45 -8.06 26.48
CA GLU A 115 -1.22 -8.18 27.72
C GLU A 115 -0.90 -7.07 28.72
N TYR A 116 0.34 -6.56 28.68
CA TYR A 116 0.86 -5.53 29.59
C TYR A 116 1.50 -4.40 28.81
N PHE A 117 1.49 -3.21 29.40
CA PHE A 117 2.10 -2.03 28.79
C PHE A 117 3.62 -2.16 28.66
N GLN A 118 4.15 -1.86 27.48
CA GLN A 118 5.56 -1.86 27.13
C GLN A 118 6.01 -0.46 26.69
N PRO A 119 6.82 0.26 27.49
CA PRO A 119 7.27 1.62 27.14
C PRO A 119 8.41 1.66 26.11
N ARG A 120 8.79 0.51 25.54
CA ARG A 120 9.91 0.38 24.59
C ARG A 120 9.37 0.08 23.21
N MET A 121 10.10 0.46 22.17
CA MET A 121 9.74 0.11 20.80
C MET A 121 9.63 -1.42 20.63
N PRO A 122 8.63 -1.90 19.87
CA PRO A 122 8.41 -3.34 19.70
C PRO A 122 9.52 -3.97 18.87
N CYS A 123 10.00 -3.24 17.85
CA CYS A 123 11.01 -3.70 16.92
C CYS A 123 11.71 -2.54 16.22
N ASP A 124 12.85 -2.85 15.58
CA ASP A 124 13.47 -1.93 14.63
C ASP A 124 12.56 -1.75 13.39
N PRO A 125 12.36 -0.51 12.88
CA PRO A 125 11.51 -0.24 11.71
C PRO A 125 11.89 -1.07 10.46
N THR A 126 13.15 -1.47 10.32
CA THR A 126 13.62 -2.32 9.22
C THR A 126 12.93 -3.70 9.23
N ASN A 127 12.49 -4.17 10.39
CA ASN A 127 11.75 -5.44 10.48
C ASN A 127 10.40 -5.36 9.77
N LEU A 128 9.71 -4.21 9.78
CA LEU A 128 8.48 -4.02 9.01
C LEU A 128 8.73 -4.10 7.50
N VAL A 129 9.87 -3.58 7.03
CA VAL A 129 10.28 -3.69 5.63
C VAL A 129 10.51 -5.15 5.24
N ARG A 130 11.27 -5.90 6.04
CA ARG A 130 11.54 -7.32 5.80
C ARG A 130 10.27 -8.16 5.88
N PHE A 131 9.38 -7.84 6.82
CA PHE A 131 8.10 -8.53 6.99
C PHE A 131 7.20 -8.34 5.77
N ARG A 132 7.04 -7.12 5.25
CA ARG A 132 6.28 -6.89 4.00
C ARG A 132 6.88 -7.62 2.80
N GLN A 133 8.20 -7.66 2.69
CA GLN A 133 8.88 -8.41 1.62
C GLN A 133 8.62 -9.91 1.72
N ALA A 134 8.58 -10.44 2.95
CA ALA A 134 8.31 -11.85 3.19
C ALA A 134 6.84 -12.24 2.96
N LEU A 135 5.88 -11.36 3.32
CA LEU A 135 4.45 -11.58 3.07
C LEU A 135 4.15 -11.77 1.57
N GLY A 136 4.81 -10.98 0.71
CA GLY A 136 4.52 -10.96 -0.71
C GLY A 136 3.09 -10.51 -1.01
N GLU A 137 2.69 -10.59 -2.29
CA GLU A 137 1.38 -10.10 -2.73
C GLU A 137 0.24 -10.91 -2.10
N ALA A 138 0.34 -12.24 -2.12
CA ALA A 138 -0.67 -13.14 -1.55
C ALA A 138 -0.92 -12.88 -0.05
N GLY A 139 0.13 -12.75 0.76
CA GLY A 139 -0.01 -12.50 2.19
C GLY A 139 -0.67 -11.15 2.50
N VAL A 140 -0.42 -10.12 1.68
CA VAL A 140 -1.07 -8.81 1.85
C VAL A 140 -2.51 -8.82 1.34
N GLU A 141 -2.82 -9.57 0.29
CA GLU A 141 -4.19 -9.80 -0.17
C GLU A 141 -5.02 -10.51 0.89
N GLU A 142 -4.44 -11.47 1.61
CA GLU A 142 -5.10 -12.09 2.75
C GLU A 142 -5.40 -11.08 3.88
N LEU A 143 -4.49 -10.14 4.14
CA LEU A 143 -4.76 -9.05 5.09
C LEU A 143 -5.96 -8.19 4.66
N LEU A 144 -6.23 -8.07 3.35
CA LEU A 144 -7.42 -7.42 2.84
C LEU A 144 -8.66 -8.32 2.99
N ALA A 145 -8.57 -9.59 2.60
CA ALA A 145 -9.65 -10.57 2.74
C ALA A 145 -10.16 -10.65 4.18
N THR A 146 -9.26 -10.67 5.15
CA THR A 146 -9.56 -10.73 6.59
C THR A 146 -10.28 -9.48 7.10
N THR A 147 -9.96 -8.27 6.58
CA THR A 147 -10.75 -7.06 6.90
C THR A 147 -12.16 -7.12 6.33
N ILE A 148 -12.34 -7.72 5.15
CA ILE A 148 -13.66 -7.93 4.56
C ILE A 148 -14.45 -8.96 5.36
N ALA A 149 -13.81 -10.07 5.77
CA ALA A 149 -14.39 -11.09 6.63
C ALA A 149 -14.87 -10.50 7.96
N ALA A 150 -14.04 -9.68 8.61
CA ALA A 150 -14.42 -8.97 9.82
C ALA A 150 -15.65 -8.08 9.61
N ALA A 151 -15.75 -7.36 8.48
CA ALA A 151 -16.91 -6.54 8.16
C ALA A 151 -18.21 -7.35 8.05
N VAL A 152 -18.15 -8.56 7.49
CA VAL A 152 -19.29 -9.48 7.38
C VAL A 152 -19.65 -10.07 8.74
N GLN A 153 -18.67 -10.56 9.51
CA GLN A 153 -18.89 -11.14 10.85
C GLN A 153 -19.51 -10.13 11.82
N MET A 154 -19.10 -8.86 11.73
CA MET A 154 -19.64 -7.77 12.54
C MET A 154 -21.02 -7.29 12.04
N LYS A 155 -21.58 -7.90 11.00
CA LYS A 155 -22.83 -7.51 10.32
C LYS A 155 -22.82 -6.05 9.87
N ALA A 156 -21.63 -5.49 9.63
CA ALA A 156 -21.50 -4.14 9.11
C ALA A 156 -21.94 -4.12 7.64
N VAL A 157 -21.56 -5.13 6.86
CA VAL A 157 -21.96 -5.33 5.47
C VAL A 157 -22.87 -6.55 5.32
N ARG A 158 -23.91 -6.44 4.49
CA ARG A 158 -24.78 -7.57 4.14
C ARG A 158 -24.18 -8.34 2.96
N PRO A 159 -24.22 -9.68 2.94
CA PRO A 159 -23.65 -10.47 1.83
C PRO A 159 -24.18 -10.08 0.43
N ALA A 160 -25.46 -9.73 0.32
CA ALA A 160 -26.08 -9.27 -0.93
C ALA A 160 -25.50 -7.93 -1.47
N GLU A 161 -24.66 -7.23 -0.70
CA GLU A 161 -24.01 -6.00 -1.16
C GLU A 161 -22.82 -6.29 -2.10
N PHE A 162 -22.17 -7.45 -1.95
CA PHE A 162 -21.03 -7.83 -2.78
C PHE A 162 -21.41 -8.17 -4.23
N GLU A 163 -22.70 -8.41 -4.50
CA GLU A 163 -23.20 -8.60 -5.88
C GLU A 163 -22.98 -7.36 -6.76
N ARG A 164 -22.82 -6.18 -6.17
CA ARG A 164 -22.69 -4.90 -6.88
C ARG A 164 -21.46 -4.15 -6.43
N VAL A 165 -20.54 -3.97 -7.36
CA VAL A 165 -19.25 -3.33 -7.11
C VAL A 165 -19.08 -2.11 -8.01
N ILE A 166 -18.55 -1.02 -7.47
CA ILE A 166 -18.08 0.12 -8.25
C ILE A 166 -16.58 -0.03 -8.47
N ILE A 167 -16.15 0.10 -9.72
CA ILE A 167 -14.73 -0.01 -10.08
C ILE A 167 -14.27 1.29 -10.74
N ASP A 168 -13.15 1.81 -10.27
CA ASP A 168 -12.49 2.94 -10.89
C ASP A 168 -10.96 2.83 -10.78
N THR A 169 -10.26 3.44 -11.75
CA THR A 169 -8.80 3.43 -11.79
C THR A 169 -8.23 4.76 -11.37
N THR A 170 -7.31 4.71 -10.42
CA THR A 170 -6.52 5.83 -9.94
C THR A 170 -5.05 5.62 -10.26
N VAL A 171 -4.22 6.61 -9.96
CA VAL A 171 -2.76 6.52 -10.08
C VAL A 171 -2.17 6.58 -8.68
N GLN A 172 -1.37 5.57 -8.33
CA GLN A 172 -0.53 5.60 -7.14
C GLN A 172 0.80 6.22 -7.55
N GLN A 173 1.08 7.44 -7.09
CA GLN A 173 2.32 8.11 -7.48
C GLN A 173 3.50 7.45 -6.79
N LYS A 174 4.58 7.21 -7.53
CA LYS A 174 5.81 6.69 -6.93
C LYS A 174 6.50 7.81 -6.15
N ALA A 175 7.30 7.47 -5.14
CA ALA A 175 8.08 8.42 -4.36
C ALA A 175 9.25 9.09 -5.11
N ILE A 176 9.03 9.48 -6.36
CA ILE A 176 10.01 10.15 -7.21
C ILE A 176 9.84 11.66 -7.14
N ALA A 177 10.91 12.38 -7.47
CA ALA A 177 10.78 13.80 -7.73
C ALA A 177 10.22 14.03 -9.14
N TYR A 178 9.54 15.16 -9.34
CA TYR A 178 8.98 15.51 -10.65
C TYR A 178 10.03 15.37 -11.77
N PRO A 179 9.75 14.56 -12.81
CA PRO A 179 10.76 14.09 -13.75
C PRO A 179 11.00 15.10 -14.87
N THR A 180 11.94 16.03 -14.63
CA THR A 180 12.45 16.91 -15.70
C THR A 180 13.69 16.32 -16.35
N ASP A 181 13.81 16.43 -17.68
CA ASP A 181 14.94 15.90 -18.45
C ASP A 181 16.29 16.37 -17.87
N SER A 182 16.40 17.65 -17.53
CA SER A 182 17.65 18.21 -16.98
C SER A 182 18.00 17.59 -15.62
N ARG A 183 17.00 17.38 -14.75
CA ARG A 183 17.21 16.76 -13.44
C ARG A 183 17.61 15.30 -13.59
N LEU A 184 16.98 14.56 -14.50
CA LEU A 184 17.29 13.16 -14.74
C LEU A 184 18.71 12.96 -15.28
N LEU A 185 19.14 13.78 -16.24
CA LEU A 185 20.51 13.77 -16.77
C LEU A 185 21.55 14.03 -15.67
N GLU A 186 21.29 14.98 -14.79
CA GLU A 186 22.20 15.30 -13.68
C GLU A 186 22.20 14.22 -12.58
N ILE A 187 21.05 13.63 -12.25
CA ILE A 187 20.96 12.50 -11.31
C ILE A 187 21.73 11.29 -11.88
N ALA A 188 21.59 11.00 -13.17
CA ALA A 188 22.33 9.92 -13.84
C ALA A 188 23.85 10.15 -13.77
N ARG A 189 24.32 11.34 -14.14
CA ARG A 189 25.75 11.72 -14.03
C ARG A 189 26.28 11.54 -12.61
N GLY A 190 25.58 12.11 -11.62
CA GLY A 190 25.99 12.05 -10.22
C GLY A 190 25.99 10.63 -9.64
N LYS A 191 25.00 9.81 -10.00
CA LYS A 191 24.91 8.42 -9.55
C LYS A 191 26.04 7.58 -10.15
N LEU A 192 26.29 7.69 -11.46
CA LEU A 192 27.36 6.96 -12.13
C LEU A 192 28.74 7.33 -11.62
N ALA A 193 29.00 8.63 -11.41
CA ALA A 193 30.28 9.09 -10.85
C ALA A 193 30.55 8.48 -9.46
N ARG A 194 29.55 8.43 -8.58
CA ARG A 194 29.67 7.79 -7.26
C ARG A 194 29.86 6.28 -7.35
N LEU A 195 29.18 5.61 -8.27
CA LEU A 195 29.30 4.16 -8.44
C LEU A 195 30.68 3.79 -9.00
N ALA A 196 31.18 4.54 -9.99
CA ALA A 196 32.52 4.38 -10.53
C ALA A 196 33.60 4.58 -9.45
N GLN A 197 33.46 5.62 -8.62
CA GLN A 197 34.38 5.85 -7.50
C GLN A 197 34.35 4.71 -6.47
N ARG A 198 33.17 4.16 -6.15
CA ARG A 198 33.04 2.99 -5.26
C ARG A 198 33.61 1.71 -5.86
N ALA A 199 33.64 1.61 -7.18
CA ALA A 199 34.27 0.52 -7.91
C ALA A 199 35.79 0.72 -8.11
N GLY A 200 36.38 1.77 -7.52
CA GLY A 200 37.81 2.07 -7.66
C GLY A 200 38.21 2.62 -9.04
N LEU A 201 37.24 2.97 -9.90
CA LEU A 201 37.51 3.47 -11.24
C LEU A 201 37.89 4.95 -11.20
N THR A 202 39.10 5.27 -11.68
CA THR A 202 39.56 6.65 -11.86
C THR A 202 38.94 7.25 -13.12
N LEU A 203 38.00 8.17 -12.95
CA LEU A 203 37.33 8.86 -14.06
C LEU A 203 38.20 10.00 -14.60
N LYS A 204 38.21 10.21 -15.92
CA LYS A 204 38.93 11.34 -16.55
C LYS A 204 38.39 12.69 -16.05
N GLN A 205 37.06 12.79 -15.96
CA GLN A 205 36.38 13.99 -15.49
C GLN A 205 34.97 13.64 -15.00
N THR A 206 34.58 14.16 -13.84
CA THR A 206 33.25 13.93 -13.26
C THR A 206 32.20 14.94 -13.72
N TYR A 207 32.63 16.09 -14.24
CA TYR A 207 31.80 17.23 -14.67
C TYR A 207 30.88 17.78 -13.58
N GLU A 208 31.24 17.65 -12.29
CA GLU A 208 30.34 18.03 -11.19
C GLU A 208 29.99 19.53 -11.17
N ARG A 209 31.00 20.40 -11.28
CA ARG A 209 30.80 21.86 -11.28
C ARG A 209 29.95 22.31 -12.47
N GLU A 210 30.27 21.78 -13.66
CA GLU A 210 29.54 22.09 -14.90
C GLU A 210 28.10 21.57 -14.84
N GLY A 211 27.88 20.35 -14.33
CA GLY A 211 26.54 19.75 -14.16
C GLY A 211 25.63 20.57 -13.25
N LYS A 212 26.15 21.05 -12.10
CA LYS A 212 25.43 21.95 -11.18
C LYS A 212 25.02 23.25 -11.87
N GLN A 213 25.93 23.87 -12.62
CA GLN A 213 25.66 25.11 -13.34
C GLN A 213 24.61 24.92 -14.44
N LEU A 214 24.71 23.84 -15.23
CA LEU A 214 23.75 23.50 -16.28
C LEU A 214 22.35 23.23 -15.71
N ARG A 215 22.25 22.51 -14.60
CA ARG A 215 20.97 22.28 -13.91
C ARG A 215 20.33 23.59 -13.44
N ARG A 216 21.10 24.51 -12.86
CA ARG A 216 20.60 25.84 -12.45
C ARG A 216 20.11 26.64 -13.66
N ARG A 217 20.88 26.70 -14.74
CA ARG A 217 20.51 27.38 -15.99
C ARG A 217 19.24 26.78 -16.61
N ALA A 218 19.12 25.44 -16.62
CA ALA A 218 17.93 24.76 -17.12
C ALA A 218 16.66 25.14 -16.35
N GLY A 219 16.73 25.20 -15.01
CA GLY A 219 15.62 25.66 -14.18
C GLY A 219 15.19 27.09 -14.51
N GLY A 220 16.15 28.01 -14.58
CA GLY A 220 15.89 29.42 -14.94
C GLY A 220 15.28 29.58 -16.34
N TYR A 221 15.81 28.88 -17.34
CA TYR A 221 15.27 28.93 -18.69
C TYR A 221 13.88 28.29 -18.81
N SER A 222 13.60 27.23 -18.05
CA SER A 222 12.26 26.62 -17.99
C SER A 222 11.24 27.58 -17.38
N HIS A 223 11.60 28.24 -16.28
CA HIS A 223 10.74 29.23 -15.61
C HIS A 223 10.46 30.43 -16.52
N ALA A 224 11.49 30.96 -17.18
CA ALA A 224 11.38 32.07 -18.12
C ALA A 224 10.82 31.68 -19.51
N LYS A 225 10.37 30.43 -19.70
CA LYS A 225 9.86 29.89 -20.99
C LYS A 225 10.84 30.02 -22.18
N GLN A 226 12.15 30.10 -21.91
CA GLN A 226 13.22 30.24 -22.92
C GLN A 226 13.63 28.87 -23.51
N PHE A 227 12.71 28.19 -24.19
CA PHE A 227 12.90 26.79 -24.63
C PHE A 227 14.06 26.58 -25.61
N LYS A 228 14.41 27.57 -26.44
CA LYS A 228 15.59 27.50 -27.33
C LYS A 228 16.89 27.35 -26.53
N ARG A 229 17.05 28.14 -25.46
CA ARG A 229 18.22 28.09 -24.57
C ARG A 229 18.22 26.81 -23.72
N LEU A 230 17.05 26.40 -23.22
CA LEU A 230 16.89 25.14 -22.51
C LEU A 230 17.35 23.94 -23.36
N ARG A 231 16.95 23.87 -24.64
CA ARG A 231 17.37 22.79 -25.55
C ARG A 231 18.90 22.73 -25.72
N ARG A 232 19.58 23.87 -25.76
CA ARG A 232 21.06 23.92 -25.82
C ARG A 232 21.70 23.37 -24.54
N VAL A 233 21.16 23.73 -23.38
CA VAL A 233 21.61 23.19 -22.08
C VAL A 233 21.42 21.68 -22.01
N LEU A 234 20.24 21.18 -22.39
CA LEU A 234 19.96 19.74 -22.42
C LEU A 234 20.88 19.00 -23.40
N LYS A 235 21.19 19.59 -24.56
CA LYS A 235 22.17 19.02 -25.51
C LYS A 235 23.54 18.87 -24.85
N ARG A 236 24.01 19.92 -24.14
CA ARG A 236 25.29 19.87 -23.42
C ARG A 236 25.28 18.83 -22.29
N GLN A 237 24.22 18.75 -21.49
CA GLN A 237 24.09 17.73 -20.44
C GLN A 237 24.12 16.30 -21.01
N ARG A 238 23.46 16.05 -22.15
CA ARG A 238 23.54 14.76 -22.86
C ARG A 238 24.96 14.45 -23.33
N THR A 239 25.68 15.43 -23.88
CA THR A 239 27.09 15.24 -24.29
C THR A 239 27.98 14.88 -23.11
N ILE A 240 27.82 15.55 -21.96
CA ILE A 240 28.57 15.27 -20.73
C ILE A 240 28.28 13.85 -20.24
N LEU A 241 26.99 13.49 -20.13
CA LEU A 241 26.60 12.15 -19.68
C LEU A 241 27.14 11.07 -20.64
N GLY A 242 27.03 11.28 -21.96
CA GLY A 242 27.55 10.34 -22.96
C GLY A 242 29.08 10.23 -23.00
N ARG A 243 29.83 11.24 -22.54
CA ARG A 243 31.28 11.13 -22.34
C ARG A 243 31.60 10.28 -21.11
N LEU A 244 30.90 10.55 -20.00
CA LEU A 244 31.08 9.80 -18.75
C LEU A 244 30.72 8.32 -18.92
N LEU A 245 29.63 8.01 -19.63
CA LEU A 245 29.21 6.64 -19.95
C LEU A 245 30.31 5.86 -20.67
N ARG A 246 30.86 6.43 -21.75
CA ARG A 246 31.94 5.80 -22.53
C ARG A 246 33.24 5.64 -21.74
N ASP A 247 33.57 6.58 -20.86
CA ASP A 247 34.76 6.47 -19.99
C ASP A 247 34.60 5.35 -18.96
N ILE A 248 33.39 5.14 -18.42
CA ILE A 248 33.11 4.04 -17.49
C ILE A 248 33.11 2.69 -18.24
N GLU A 249 32.46 2.61 -19.41
CA GLU A 249 32.44 1.39 -20.23
C GLU A 249 33.84 0.94 -20.62
N GLY A 250 34.71 1.87 -21.04
CA GLY A 250 36.10 1.56 -21.39
C GLY A 250 36.98 1.11 -20.23
N LYS A 251 36.52 1.28 -18.98
CA LYS A 251 37.25 0.89 -17.76
C LYS A 251 36.57 -0.24 -17.00
N LEU A 252 35.48 -0.79 -17.54
CA LEU A 252 34.66 -1.78 -16.87
C LEU A 252 35.43 -3.08 -16.61
N SER A 253 36.36 -3.44 -17.50
CA SER A 253 37.28 -4.58 -17.37
C SER A 253 38.13 -4.56 -16.09
N ASN A 254 38.36 -3.38 -15.52
CA ASN A 254 39.22 -3.21 -14.34
C ASN A 254 38.45 -3.37 -13.02
N ALA A 255 37.13 -3.50 -13.06
CA ALA A 255 36.29 -3.73 -11.88
C ALA A 255 36.03 -5.23 -11.65
N SER A 256 35.71 -5.61 -10.41
CA SER A 256 35.30 -6.98 -10.10
C SER A 256 33.99 -7.38 -10.78
N THR A 257 33.77 -8.67 -11.01
CA THR A 257 32.57 -9.20 -11.70
C THR A 257 31.26 -8.73 -11.06
N GLU A 258 31.18 -8.67 -9.73
CA GLU A 258 29.99 -8.16 -9.02
C GLU A 258 29.75 -6.67 -9.26
N GLN A 259 30.82 -5.86 -9.24
CA GLN A 259 30.75 -4.43 -9.52
C GLN A 259 30.37 -4.16 -10.98
N GLN A 260 30.89 -4.97 -11.90
CA GLN A 260 30.53 -4.91 -13.32
C GLN A 260 29.03 -5.17 -13.50
N ALA A 261 28.49 -6.24 -12.93
CA ALA A 261 27.07 -6.56 -13.00
C ALA A 261 26.19 -5.42 -12.46
N SER A 262 26.57 -4.84 -11.32
CA SER A 262 25.87 -3.70 -10.75
C SER A 262 25.93 -2.47 -11.67
N LEU A 263 27.11 -2.12 -12.17
CA LEU A 263 27.34 -0.97 -13.05
C LEU A 263 26.59 -1.11 -14.37
N CYS A 264 26.56 -2.29 -14.99
CA CYS A 264 25.86 -2.55 -16.25
C CYS A 264 24.39 -2.12 -16.19
N ILE A 265 23.66 -2.48 -15.11
CA ILE A 265 22.25 -2.09 -14.93
C ILE A 265 22.09 -0.56 -14.93
N TRP A 266 23.00 0.16 -14.27
CA TRP A 266 22.94 1.63 -14.22
C TRP A 266 23.38 2.28 -15.53
N LEU A 267 24.37 1.70 -16.22
CA LEU A 267 24.83 2.15 -17.53
C LEU A 267 23.72 2.05 -18.57
N GLU A 268 23.02 0.91 -18.63
CA GLU A 268 21.88 0.71 -19.54
C GLU A 268 20.78 1.77 -19.32
N ARG A 269 20.38 1.97 -18.05
CA ARG A 269 19.39 2.98 -17.68
C ARG A 269 19.84 4.39 -18.03
N ALA A 270 21.11 4.71 -17.81
CA ALA A 270 21.66 6.03 -18.09
C ALA A 270 21.81 6.29 -19.60
N TRP A 271 22.14 5.26 -20.40
CA TRP A 271 22.09 5.33 -21.86
C TRP A 271 20.68 5.61 -22.36
N ARG A 272 19.67 4.92 -21.82
CA ARG A 272 18.27 5.18 -22.11
C ARG A 272 17.90 6.64 -21.79
N ILE A 273 18.25 7.16 -20.62
CA ILE A 273 18.04 8.58 -20.27
C ILE A 273 18.76 9.53 -21.23
N CYS A 274 19.97 9.18 -21.66
CA CYS A 274 20.75 10.02 -22.56
C CYS A 274 20.11 10.11 -23.95
N ARG A 275 19.57 8.99 -24.46
CA ARG A 275 19.02 8.85 -25.81
C ARG A 275 17.54 9.25 -25.90
N GLN A 276 16.77 9.07 -24.83
CA GLN A 276 15.32 9.31 -24.85
C GLN A 276 14.95 10.77 -25.14
N ARG A 277 13.84 10.94 -25.84
CA ARG A 277 13.18 12.21 -26.18
C ARG A 277 11.85 12.33 -25.41
N ALA A 278 11.18 13.47 -25.60
CA ALA A 278 9.98 13.80 -24.83
C ALA A 278 8.76 12.92 -25.14
N LYS A 279 8.67 12.37 -26.36
CA LYS A 279 7.49 11.64 -26.87
C LYS A 279 7.77 10.15 -27.11
N ASP A 280 8.83 9.60 -26.53
CA ASP A 280 9.17 8.20 -26.75
C ASP A 280 8.20 7.29 -25.98
N THR A 281 7.74 6.23 -26.65
CA THR A 281 7.05 5.10 -26.03
C THR A 281 8.05 4.38 -25.13
N HIS A 282 7.74 4.25 -23.84
CA HIS A 282 8.65 3.76 -22.79
C HIS A 282 9.79 4.73 -22.43
N LYS A 283 9.48 6.01 -22.20
CA LYS A 283 10.40 6.93 -21.53
C LYS A 283 10.63 6.56 -20.06
N LEU A 284 11.87 6.64 -19.60
CA LEU A 284 12.23 6.43 -18.19
C LEU A 284 12.10 7.74 -17.40
N TYR A 285 11.24 7.74 -16.39
CA TYR A 285 10.94 8.92 -15.57
C TYR A 285 11.76 9.01 -14.27
N ALA A 286 12.32 7.91 -13.78
CA ALA A 286 13.20 7.92 -12.61
C ALA A 286 14.29 6.85 -12.70
N LEU A 287 15.55 7.25 -12.49
CA LEU A 287 16.71 6.34 -12.61
C LEU A 287 16.61 5.12 -11.66
N HIS A 288 16.09 5.33 -10.45
CA HIS A 288 16.01 4.30 -9.41
C HIS A 288 14.71 3.48 -9.46
N ALA A 289 13.71 3.92 -10.22
CA ALA A 289 12.39 3.30 -10.33
C ALA A 289 11.98 3.25 -11.83
N PRO A 290 12.53 2.31 -12.61
CA PRO A 290 12.24 2.17 -14.03
C PRO A 290 10.78 1.78 -14.33
N GLU A 291 10.07 1.23 -13.34
CA GLU A 291 8.66 0.83 -13.41
C GLU A 291 7.68 2.02 -13.45
N VAL A 292 8.14 3.24 -13.18
CA VAL A 292 7.28 4.43 -13.11
C VAL A 292 6.81 4.86 -14.48
N GLU A 293 5.50 5.09 -14.60
CA GLU A 293 4.85 5.54 -15.82
C GLU A 293 4.34 6.96 -15.70
N CYS A 294 4.05 7.59 -16.85
CA CYS A 294 3.37 8.87 -16.92
C CYS A 294 1.93 8.65 -17.36
N ILE A 295 0.99 8.95 -16.47
CA ILE A 295 -0.43 8.68 -16.68
C ILE A 295 -1.18 10.01 -16.70
N SER A 296 -1.95 10.22 -17.77
CA SER A 296 -2.88 11.35 -17.88
C SER A 296 -4.30 10.87 -17.57
N LYS A 297 -4.92 11.48 -16.55
CA LYS A 297 -6.31 11.21 -16.12
C LYS A 297 -7.22 12.43 -16.30
N GLY A 298 -6.82 13.40 -17.14
CA GLY A 298 -7.65 14.57 -17.46
C GLY A 298 -7.86 15.57 -16.32
N LYS A 299 -7.03 15.55 -15.28
CA LYS A 299 -7.13 16.51 -14.16
C LYS A 299 -6.67 17.89 -14.61
N ALA A 300 -7.48 18.92 -14.32
CA ALA A 300 -7.22 20.29 -14.75
C ALA A 300 -5.91 20.88 -14.19
N ARG A 301 -5.60 20.66 -12.90
CA ARG A 301 -4.41 21.23 -12.23
C ARG A 301 -3.13 20.42 -12.44
N GLN A 302 -3.24 19.09 -12.48
CA GLN A 302 -2.12 18.16 -12.61
C GLN A 302 -2.40 17.17 -13.73
N PRO A 303 -2.11 17.53 -14.99
CA PRO A 303 -2.48 16.72 -16.14
C PRO A 303 -1.76 15.37 -16.19
N TYR A 304 -0.57 15.27 -15.59
CA TYR A 304 0.25 14.07 -15.56
C TYR A 304 0.57 13.66 -14.12
N GLU A 305 0.37 12.39 -13.81
CA GLU A 305 0.80 11.75 -12.58
C GLU A 305 1.85 10.70 -12.91
N PHE A 306 2.86 10.57 -12.04
CA PHE A 306 3.97 9.65 -12.27
C PHE A 306 3.95 8.50 -11.26
N GLY A 307 3.64 7.30 -11.73
CA GLY A 307 3.49 6.15 -10.86
C GLY A 307 2.94 4.94 -11.59
N VAL A 308 2.13 4.15 -10.90
CA VAL A 308 1.49 2.94 -11.42
C VAL A 308 -0.02 3.11 -11.38
N LYS A 309 -0.72 2.54 -12.37
CA LYS A 309 -2.17 2.52 -12.39
C LYS A 309 -2.69 1.54 -11.35
N VAL A 310 -3.65 1.95 -10.53
CA VAL A 310 -4.28 1.10 -9.51
C VAL A 310 -5.78 1.12 -9.74
N SER A 311 -6.39 -0.07 -9.87
CA SER A 311 -7.84 -0.23 -9.87
C SER A 311 -8.32 -0.49 -8.45
N LEU A 312 -9.41 0.18 -8.07
CA LEU A 312 -10.06 0.02 -6.78
C LEU A 312 -11.49 -0.43 -6.98
N ALA A 313 -11.89 -1.45 -6.22
CA ALA A 313 -13.23 -2.01 -6.22
C ALA A 313 -13.89 -1.75 -4.86
N ILE A 314 -15.06 -1.12 -4.86
CA ILE A 314 -15.82 -0.83 -3.63
C ILE A 314 -17.25 -1.36 -3.70
N THR A 315 -17.86 -1.62 -2.55
CA THR A 315 -19.29 -1.93 -2.49
C THR A 315 -20.15 -0.69 -2.78
N GLU A 316 -21.27 -0.87 -3.49
CA GLU A 316 -22.11 0.25 -3.97
C GLU A 316 -22.79 1.05 -2.84
N LYS A 317 -23.20 0.39 -1.75
CA LYS A 317 -23.98 1.05 -0.68
C LYS A 317 -23.09 1.69 0.37
N GLN A 318 -22.16 0.90 0.91
CA GLN A 318 -21.40 1.25 2.11
C GLN A 318 -19.97 1.71 1.83
N GLY A 319 -19.46 1.49 0.61
CA GLY A 319 -18.14 1.94 0.21
C GLY A 319 -17.00 1.22 0.94
N LEU A 320 -17.18 -0.07 1.26
CA LEU A 320 -16.10 -0.95 1.71
C LEU A 320 -15.22 -1.32 0.50
N ILE A 321 -13.90 -1.28 0.63
CA ILE A 321 -13.00 -1.70 -0.45
C ILE A 321 -12.94 -3.23 -0.45
N VAL A 322 -13.25 -3.83 -1.60
CA VAL A 322 -13.28 -5.28 -1.82
C VAL A 322 -12.19 -5.78 -2.75
N GLY A 323 -11.40 -4.86 -3.31
CA GLY A 323 -10.24 -5.19 -4.13
C GLY A 323 -9.41 -3.96 -4.45
N ALA A 324 -8.10 -4.17 -4.61
CA ALA A 324 -7.13 -3.15 -4.94
C ALA A 324 -5.98 -3.80 -5.73
N ARG A 325 -5.90 -3.54 -7.04
CA ARG A 325 -4.88 -4.14 -7.91
C ARG A 325 -4.08 -3.09 -8.65
N SER A 326 -2.75 -3.20 -8.60
CA SER A 326 -1.85 -2.38 -9.42
C SER A 326 -1.62 -3.02 -10.79
N PHE A 327 -1.52 -2.21 -11.83
CA PHE A 327 -1.27 -2.63 -13.20
C PHE A 327 -0.07 -1.89 -13.78
N ALA A 328 0.98 -2.64 -14.10
CA ALA A 328 2.14 -2.15 -14.84
C ALA A 328 1.86 -2.15 -16.36
N GLY A 329 2.62 -1.36 -17.11
CA GLY A 329 2.52 -1.16 -18.55
C GLY A 329 1.59 -0.04 -19.01
N ASN A 330 1.05 0.79 -18.11
CA ASN A 330 0.00 1.78 -18.37
C ASN A 330 -1.13 1.25 -19.28
N PRO A 331 -1.80 0.13 -18.92
CA PRO A 331 -2.83 -0.45 -19.77
C PRO A 331 -4.01 0.51 -19.90
N TYR A 332 -4.77 0.39 -20.99
CA TYR A 332 -6.04 1.11 -21.11
C TYR A 332 -6.99 0.71 -19.97
N ASP A 333 -7.81 1.65 -19.48
CA ASP A 333 -8.63 1.44 -18.28
C ASP A 333 -9.54 0.21 -18.42
N GLY A 334 -10.13 -0.02 -19.60
CA GLY A 334 -10.93 -1.23 -19.88
C GLY A 334 -10.20 -2.54 -19.60
N HIS A 335 -8.92 -2.66 -19.96
CA HIS A 335 -8.13 -3.89 -19.79
C HIS A 335 -7.81 -4.20 -18.32
N THR A 336 -8.02 -3.25 -17.40
CA THR A 336 -7.83 -3.48 -15.96
C THR A 336 -9.00 -4.20 -15.31
N LEU A 337 -10.16 -4.25 -15.97
CA LEU A 337 -11.41 -4.67 -15.35
C LEU A 337 -11.42 -6.17 -15.02
N ALA A 338 -11.00 -7.02 -15.96
CA ALA A 338 -10.96 -8.47 -15.77
C ALA A 338 -10.04 -8.86 -14.60
N GLY A 339 -8.82 -8.32 -14.57
CA GLY A 339 -7.87 -8.58 -13.48
C GLY A 339 -8.34 -8.05 -12.11
N GLN A 340 -9.08 -6.94 -12.08
CA GLN A 340 -9.67 -6.43 -10.83
C GLN A 340 -10.81 -7.33 -10.34
N LEU A 341 -11.65 -7.82 -11.25
CA LEU A 341 -12.76 -8.72 -10.92
C LEU A 341 -12.28 -10.10 -10.48
N GLU A 342 -11.23 -10.61 -11.11
CA GLU A 342 -10.57 -11.84 -10.68
C GLU A 342 -10.10 -11.72 -9.23
N GLN A 343 -9.32 -10.68 -8.91
CA GLN A 343 -8.86 -10.42 -7.54
C GLN A 343 -10.03 -10.29 -6.56
N THR A 344 -11.03 -9.48 -6.91
CA THR A 344 -12.22 -9.28 -6.07
C THR A 344 -12.97 -10.59 -5.85
N THR A 345 -13.04 -11.46 -6.86
CA THR A 345 -13.67 -12.77 -6.73
C THR A 345 -12.88 -13.66 -5.80
N ILE A 346 -11.55 -13.72 -5.92
CA ILE A 346 -10.67 -14.49 -5.03
C ILE A 346 -10.83 -14.05 -3.58
N LEU A 347 -10.79 -12.74 -3.31
CA LEU A 347 -10.94 -12.19 -1.96
C LEU A 347 -12.30 -12.49 -1.29
N LEU A 348 -13.33 -12.80 -2.09
CA LEU A 348 -14.68 -13.08 -1.60
C LEU A 348 -15.02 -14.58 -1.56
N GLN A 349 -14.15 -15.47 -2.07
CA GLN A 349 -14.43 -16.91 -2.18
C GLN A 349 -14.69 -17.60 -0.83
N ASP A 350 -13.92 -17.22 0.20
CA ASP A 350 -13.97 -17.89 1.50
C ASP A 350 -15.06 -17.33 2.44
N LEU A 351 -15.86 -16.37 1.96
CA LEU A 351 -16.87 -15.71 2.80
C LEU A 351 -18.22 -16.44 2.77
N PRO A 352 -18.79 -16.80 3.93
CA PRO A 352 -20.03 -17.56 3.98
C PRO A 352 -21.22 -16.71 3.50
N GLY A 353 -22.00 -17.27 2.57
CA GLY A 353 -23.22 -16.66 2.04
C GLY A 353 -22.99 -15.49 1.08
N VAL A 354 -21.76 -15.25 0.63
CA VAL A 354 -21.42 -14.21 -0.34
C VAL A 354 -21.44 -14.78 -1.76
N SER A 355 -22.22 -14.16 -2.63
CA SER A 355 -22.25 -14.46 -4.07
C SER A 355 -21.19 -13.65 -4.82
N LYS A 356 -20.72 -14.20 -5.96
CA LYS A 356 -19.80 -13.50 -6.86
C LYS A 356 -20.41 -12.19 -7.37
N PRO A 357 -19.59 -11.16 -7.66
CA PRO A 357 -20.09 -9.90 -8.23
C PRO A 357 -20.89 -10.16 -9.52
N ARG A 358 -22.14 -9.69 -9.57
CA ARG A 358 -23.03 -9.83 -10.74
C ARG A 358 -23.08 -8.57 -11.58
N THR A 359 -22.87 -7.41 -10.96
CA THR A 359 -22.98 -6.12 -11.62
C THR A 359 -21.81 -5.22 -11.24
N VAL A 360 -21.23 -4.58 -12.24
CA VAL A 360 -20.16 -3.61 -12.08
C VAL A 360 -20.62 -2.25 -12.57
N LEU A 361 -20.37 -1.23 -11.75
CA LEU A 361 -20.59 0.16 -12.09
C LEU A 361 -19.24 0.80 -12.39
N ALA A 362 -19.03 1.26 -13.62
CA ALA A 362 -17.76 1.82 -14.04
C ALA A 362 -17.93 3.08 -14.91
N ASP A 363 -16.81 3.77 -15.15
CA ASP A 363 -16.76 4.93 -16.02
C ASP A 363 -16.89 4.59 -17.51
N LEU A 364 -17.06 5.64 -18.32
CA LEU A 364 -17.14 5.49 -19.77
C LEU A 364 -15.86 4.88 -20.39
N GLY A 365 -14.72 5.04 -19.73
CA GLY A 365 -13.43 4.45 -20.15
C GLY A 365 -13.45 2.92 -20.22
N TYR A 366 -14.39 2.26 -19.55
CA TYR A 366 -14.55 0.81 -19.58
C TYR A 366 -15.50 0.33 -20.70
N ARG A 367 -15.81 1.16 -21.69
CA ARG A 367 -16.66 0.72 -22.82
C ARG A 367 -15.97 -0.39 -23.62
N GLY A 368 -16.72 -1.42 -23.98
CA GLY A 368 -16.31 -2.44 -24.96
C GLY A 368 -15.69 -3.71 -24.37
N VAL A 369 -15.57 -3.82 -23.04
CA VAL A 369 -15.02 -5.00 -22.36
C VAL A 369 -16.09 -5.95 -21.84
N ASP A 370 -17.32 -5.86 -22.36
CA ASP A 370 -18.45 -6.68 -21.94
C ASP A 370 -18.21 -8.19 -22.16
N ALA A 371 -17.50 -8.55 -23.24
CA ALA A 371 -17.16 -9.94 -23.53
C ALA A 371 -16.14 -10.51 -22.53
N ASP A 372 -15.15 -9.70 -22.14
CA ASP A 372 -14.05 -10.11 -21.27
C ASP A 372 -14.48 -10.39 -19.82
N ILE A 373 -15.62 -9.82 -19.40
CA ILE A 373 -16.13 -9.94 -18.03
C ILE A 373 -17.38 -10.79 -17.92
N ALA A 374 -17.86 -11.37 -19.02
CA ALA A 374 -19.06 -12.21 -19.00
C ALA A 374 -18.88 -13.34 -17.97
N PRO A 375 -19.88 -13.62 -17.10
CA PRO A 375 -21.27 -13.18 -17.14
C PRO A 375 -21.60 -11.89 -16.34
N VAL A 376 -20.59 -11.14 -15.87
CA VAL A 376 -20.80 -9.94 -15.03
C VAL A 376 -21.35 -8.78 -15.88
N GLN A 377 -22.43 -8.15 -15.43
CA GLN A 377 -23.06 -7.04 -16.14
C GLN A 377 -22.31 -5.72 -15.92
N LEU A 378 -21.73 -5.15 -16.99
CA LEU A 378 -21.16 -3.80 -16.95
C LEU A 378 -22.21 -2.71 -17.18
N ILE A 379 -22.30 -1.78 -16.23
CA ILE A 379 -23.12 -0.58 -16.31
C ILE A 379 -22.21 0.66 -16.33
N HIS A 380 -22.31 1.43 -17.40
CA HIS A 380 -21.61 2.70 -17.58
C HIS A 380 -22.50 3.71 -18.32
N ARG A 381 -22.09 4.98 -18.34
CA ARG A 381 -22.87 6.09 -18.95
C ARG A 381 -23.24 5.88 -20.42
N GLY A 382 -22.46 5.10 -21.17
CA GLY A 382 -22.73 4.80 -22.58
C GLY A 382 -24.00 4.00 -22.82
N LYS A 383 -24.47 3.22 -21.82
CA LYS A 383 -25.69 2.41 -21.90
C LYS A 383 -26.94 3.14 -21.40
N ARG A 384 -26.86 4.43 -21.05
CA ARG A 384 -27.92 5.16 -20.34
C ARG A 384 -29.33 5.02 -20.93
N LYS A 385 -29.45 4.91 -22.26
CA LYS A 385 -30.75 4.74 -22.95
C LYS A 385 -31.39 3.37 -22.69
N THR A 386 -30.60 2.31 -22.57
CA THR A 386 -31.08 0.93 -22.34
C THR A 386 -31.22 0.59 -20.84
N LEU A 387 -30.69 1.43 -19.95
CA LEU A 387 -30.76 1.22 -18.51
C LEU A 387 -32.16 1.52 -17.94
N SER A 388 -32.60 0.67 -17.01
CA SER A 388 -33.78 0.90 -16.19
C SER A 388 -33.61 2.10 -15.24
N SER A 389 -34.69 2.58 -14.63
CA SER A 389 -34.66 3.66 -13.64
C SER A 389 -33.79 3.30 -12.42
N THR A 390 -33.80 2.04 -11.98
CA THR A 390 -32.97 1.54 -10.88
C THR A 390 -31.49 1.52 -11.23
N GLN A 391 -31.14 1.02 -12.42
CA GLN A 391 -29.75 1.00 -12.91
C GLN A 391 -29.18 2.42 -13.10
N ARG A 392 -30.01 3.38 -13.53
CA ARG A 392 -29.62 4.80 -13.59
C ARG A 392 -29.30 5.37 -12.21
N ARG A 393 -30.05 4.97 -11.17
CA ARG A 393 -29.78 5.39 -9.79
C ARG A 393 -28.45 4.80 -9.27
N TRP A 394 -28.19 3.53 -9.54
CA TRP A 394 -26.90 2.89 -9.23
C TRP A 394 -25.75 3.60 -9.94
N LEU A 395 -25.90 3.90 -11.24
CA LEU A 395 -24.88 4.63 -11.99
C LEU A 395 -24.61 6.03 -11.41
N LYS A 396 -25.62 6.73 -10.88
CA LYS A 396 -25.40 8.00 -10.16
C LYS A 396 -24.58 7.79 -8.89
N ARG A 397 -24.76 6.66 -8.20
CA ARG A 397 -24.00 6.30 -6.99
C ARG A 397 -22.54 5.93 -7.26
N ARG A 398 -22.16 5.59 -8.51
CA ARG A 398 -20.75 5.36 -8.92
C ARG A 398 -19.80 6.46 -8.46
N GLN A 399 -20.26 7.72 -8.44
CA GLN A 399 -19.47 8.88 -7.98
C GLN A 399 -19.01 8.76 -6.51
N ALA A 400 -19.58 7.85 -5.70
CA ALA A 400 -19.14 7.59 -4.34
C ALA A 400 -17.70 7.05 -4.25
N ILE A 401 -17.14 6.50 -5.33
CA ILE A 401 -15.74 6.04 -5.34
C ILE A 401 -14.73 7.19 -5.32
N GLU A 402 -15.08 8.35 -5.84
CA GLU A 402 -14.18 9.52 -5.91
C GLU A 402 -13.74 10.02 -4.52
N PRO A 403 -14.64 10.27 -3.54
CA PRO A 403 -14.22 10.64 -2.20
C PRO A 403 -13.45 9.51 -1.50
N ILE A 404 -13.76 8.24 -1.79
CA ILE A 404 -13.03 7.09 -1.22
C ILE A 404 -11.59 7.07 -1.75
N ILE A 405 -11.39 7.24 -3.06
CA ILE A 405 -10.05 7.40 -3.66
C ILE A 405 -9.33 8.60 -3.03
N GLY A 406 -10.04 9.70 -2.77
CA GLY A 406 -9.52 10.86 -2.04
C GLY A 406 -8.96 10.49 -0.66
N HIS A 407 -9.77 9.83 0.17
CA HIS A 407 -9.36 9.34 1.50
C HIS A 407 -8.22 8.33 1.45
N VAL A 408 -8.28 7.35 0.54
CA VAL A 408 -7.20 6.36 0.36
C VAL A 408 -5.87 7.04 -0.01
N LYS A 409 -5.92 8.13 -0.79
CA LYS A 409 -4.74 8.91 -1.14
C LYS A 409 -4.22 9.74 0.04
N GLN A 410 -5.09 10.52 0.69
CA GLN A 410 -4.69 11.50 1.71
C GLN A 410 -4.46 10.87 3.09
N ASP A 411 -5.37 9.99 3.52
CA ASP A 411 -5.43 9.48 4.89
C ASP A 411 -4.78 8.10 5.06
N HIS A 412 -4.52 7.37 3.96
CA HIS A 412 -4.01 5.99 4.01
C HIS A 412 -2.72 5.78 3.20
N GLY A 413 -2.10 6.88 2.73
CA GLY A 413 -0.75 6.88 2.14
C GLY A 413 -0.68 6.62 0.63
N MET A 414 -1.79 6.35 -0.08
CA MET A 414 -1.73 5.99 -1.51
C MET A 414 -1.25 7.15 -2.41
N GLN A 415 -1.20 8.38 -1.89
CA GLN A 415 -0.64 9.52 -2.63
C GLN A 415 0.81 9.29 -3.05
N ARG A 416 1.62 8.58 -2.25
CA ARG A 416 3.05 8.39 -2.54
C ARG A 416 3.58 7.03 -2.07
N CYS A 417 3.91 6.16 -3.01
CA CYS A 417 4.50 4.85 -2.75
C CYS A 417 6.02 4.92 -2.58
N TRP A 418 6.52 4.54 -1.41
CA TRP A 418 7.94 4.49 -1.07
C TRP A 418 8.58 3.11 -1.26
N LEU A 419 7.77 2.08 -1.52
CA LEU A 419 8.25 0.72 -1.73
C LEU A 419 8.92 0.59 -3.11
N LYS A 420 9.89 -0.32 -3.23
CA LYS A 420 10.72 -0.47 -4.45
C LYS A 420 10.12 -1.50 -5.40
N GLY A 421 10.22 -1.24 -6.69
CA GLY A 421 9.81 -2.18 -7.73
C GLY A 421 8.29 -2.30 -7.87
N GLN A 422 7.88 -3.09 -8.86
CA GLN A 422 6.47 -3.36 -9.18
C GLN A 422 5.76 -4.09 -8.03
N THR A 423 6.41 -5.09 -7.43
CA THR A 423 5.91 -5.78 -6.24
C THR A 423 5.67 -4.79 -5.10
N GLY A 424 6.57 -3.83 -4.89
CA GLY A 424 6.37 -2.77 -3.89
C GLY A 424 5.12 -1.93 -4.15
N ASP A 425 4.83 -1.60 -5.41
CA ASP A 425 3.63 -0.85 -5.78
C ASP A 425 2.34 -1.65 -5.55
N ALA A 426 2.36 -2.96 -5.86
CA ALA A 426 1.26 -3.88 -5.59
C ALA A 426 0.96 -3.99 -4.08
N LEU A 427 1.99 -4.30 -3.27
CA LEU A 427 1.86 -4.39 -1.81
C LEU A 427 1.31 -3.09 -1.21
N HIS A 428 1.85 -1.96 -1.65
CA HIS A 428 1.43 -0.67 -1.13
C HIS A 428 -0.03 -0.36 -1.48
N ALA A 429 -0.48 -0.69 -2.69
CA ALA A 429 -1.86 -0.45 -3.09
C ALA A 429 -2.87 -1.21 -2.22
N VAL A 430 -2.60 -2.49 -1.96
CA VAL A 430 -3.45 -3.33 -1.11
C VAL A 430 -3.39 -2.87 0.35
N LEU A 431 -2.20 -2.58 0.89
CA LEU A 431 -2.07 -2.10 2.27
C LEU A 431 -2.79 -0.76 2.52
N CYS A 432 -2.77 0.17 1.56
CA CYS A 432 -3.56 1.40 1.64
C CYS A 432 -5.08 1.11 1.68
N ALA A 433 -5.56 0.14 0.89
CA ALA A 433 -6.95 -0.28 0.90
C ALA A 433 -7.35 -0.92 2.23
N VAL A 434 -6.48 -1.75 2.79
CA VAL A 434 -6.60 -2.33 4.13
C VAL A 434 -6.71 -1.25 5.20
N GLY A 435 -5.82 -0.24 5.17
CA GLY A 435 -5.85 0.89 6.10
C GLY A 435 -7.18 1.65 6.08
N TYR A 436 -7.71 1.89 4.87
CA TYR A 436 -9.04 2.47 4.71
C TYR A 436 -10.13 1.59 5.31
N ASN A 437 -10.11 0.28 5.02
CA ASN A 437 -11.10 -0.67 5.55
C ASN A 437 -11.08 -0.71 7.08
N LEU A 438 -9.92 -0.63 7.72
CA LEU A 438 -9.83 -0.56 9.18
C LEU A 438 -10.51 0.70 9.73
N ARG A 439 -10.20 1.87 9.19
CA ARG A 439 -10.86 3.12 9.62
C ARG A 439 -12.36 3.10 9.32
N TRP A 440 -12.75 2.46 8.23
CA TRP A 440 -14.14 2.20 7.90
C TRP A 440 -14.81 1.29 8.96
N LEU A 441 -14.17 0.21 9.38
CA LEU A 441 -14.63 -0.69 10.44
C LEU A 441 -14.74 0.04 11.78
N LEU A 442 -13.76 0.87 12.16
CA LEU A 442 -13.82 1.67 13.37
C LEU A 442 -15.04 2.61 13.37
N ARG A 443 -15.33 3.27 12.23
CA ARG A 443 -16.55 4.08 12.07
C ARG A 443 -17.81 3.22 12.13
N ALA A 444 -17.79 2.03 11.54
CA ALA A 444 -18.92 1.09 11.58
C ALA A 444 -19.22 0.62 13.01
N ILE A 445 -18.18 0.35 13.83
CA ILE A 445 -18.32 -0.02 15.24
C ILE A 445 -19.02 1.09 16.02
N VAL A 446 -18.57 2.33 15.86
CA VAL A 446 -19.22 3.49 16.50
C VAL A 446 -20.68 3.59 16.05
N ARG A 447 -20.94 3.51 14.75
CA ARG A 447 -22.30 3.59 14.20
C ARG A 447 -23.22 2.49 14.75
N LEU A 448 -22.74 1.25 14.84
CA LEU A 448 -23.50 0.12 15.36
C LEU A 448 -23.70 0.21 16.88
N GLY A 449 -22.70 0.73 17.61
CA GLY A 449 -22.77 0.95 19.06
C GLY A 449 -23.71 2.10 19.47
N LEU A 450 -23.92 3.09 18.61
CA LEU A 450 -24.87 4.19 18.85
C LEU A 450 -26.34 3.77 18.68
N GLY A 451 -26.62 2.72 17.92
CA GLY A 451 -27.98 2.23 17.66
C GLY A 451 -28.77 1.87 18.93
N PRO A 452 -28.23 1.03 19.83
CA PRO A 452 -28.85 0.72 21.11
C PRO A 452 -29.07 1.95 22.00
N LEU A 453 -28.14 2.92 21.99
CA LEU A 453 -28.25 4.14 22.78
C LEU A 453 -29.37 5.06 22.27
N LEU A 454 -29.49 5.22 20.95
CA LEU A 454 -30.59 5.97 20.35
C LEU A 454 -31.94 5.28 20.53
N LEU A 455 -31.98 3.94 20.45
CA LEU A 455 -33.18 3.16 20.74
C LEU A 455 -33.58 3.25 22.21
N ALA A 456 -32.62 3.21 23.14
CA ALA A 456 -32.88 3.39 24.57
C ALA A 456 -33.38 4.81 24.89
N LEU A 457 -32.81 5.85 24.27
CA LEU A 457 -33.29 7.22 24.40
C LEU A 457 -34.68 7.44 23.78
N ALA A 458 -34.97 6.79 22.65
CA ALA A 458 -36.30 6.79 22.05
C ALA A 458 -37.31 6.05 22.93
N TRP A 459 -36.92 4.94 23.54
CA TRP A 459 -37.75 4.17 24.47
C TRP A 459 -38.02 4.96 25.76
N LEU A 460 -37.00 5.64 26.32
CA LEU A 460 -37.14 6.55 27.46
C LEU A 460 -38.05 7.76 27.16
N ARG A 461 -38.04 8.27 25.92
CA ARG A 461 -38.99 9.31 25.46
C ARG A 461 -40.41 8.78 25.23
N CYS A 462 -40.56 7.47 25.00
CA CYS A 462 -41.85 6.81 24.84
C CYS A 462 -42.41 6.24 26.16
N LEU A 463 -41.69 6.38 27.28
CA LEU A 463 -42.29 6.14 28.60
C LEU A 463 -43.25 7.30 28.89
N PRO A 464 -44.56 7.06 29.10
CA PRO A 464 -45.45 8.10 29.60
C PRO A 464 -44.93 8.60 30.96
N GLU A 465 -45.12 9.89 31.26
CA GLU A 465 -44.81 10.46 32.58
C GLU A 465 -45.66 9.78 33.66
N VAL A 466 -45.20 8.64 34.22
CA VAL A 466 -45.86 7.97 35.36
C VAL A 466 -45.45 8.63 36.69
N TRP A 467 -45.38 9.96 36.73
CA TRP A 467 -45.03 10.71 37.93
C TRP A 467 -45.98 11.90 38.17
N GLN A 468 -47.28 11.68 38.04
CA GLN A 468 -48.31 12.53 38.65
C GLN A 468 -49.52 11.67 39.01
N GLU A 469 -49.51 11.01 40.18
CA GLU A 469 -50.73 10.60 40.93
C GLU A 469 -50.35 9.75 42.15
N THR A 470 -49.67 10.34 43.13
CA THR A 470 -49.72 9.86 44.53
C THR A 470 -49.52 11.05 45.47
N LEU A 471 -50.41 12.04 45.38
CA LEU A 471 -50.61 13.00 46.48
C LEU A 471 -51.84 12.52 47.27
N PRO A 472 -51.72 12.22 48.59
CA PRO A 472 -52.86 11.82 49.40
C PRO A 472 -53.86 12.98 49.52
N ALA A 473 -55.15 12.66 49.38
CA ALA A 473 -56.24 13.63 49.50
C ALA A 473 -56.27 14.29 50.89
N PRO A 474 -56.59 15.60 51.00
CA PRO A 474 -56.72 16.27 52.28
C PRO A 474 -57.96 15.75 53.06
N PRO A 475 -57.92 15.75 54.39
CA PRO A 475 -59.01 15.24 55.22
C PRO A 475 -60.25 16.14 55.12
N ALA A 476 -61.43 15.52 55.00
CA ALA A 476 -62.71 16.18 55.01
C ALA A 476 -63.00 16.78 56.40
N THR A 477 -63.37 18.06 56.43
CA THR A 477 -63.89 18.75 57.62
C THR A 477 -65.41 18.69 57.67
N ALA A 478 -65.91 18.28 58.84
CA ALA A 478 -67.29 18.30 59.37
C ALA A 478 -68.31 17.32 58.77
#